data_AF-A0A081DD30-F1
#
_entry.id   AF-A0A081DD30-F1
#
_cell.length_a   1.000
_cell.length_b   1.000
_cell.length_c   1.000
_cell.angle_alpha   90.00
_cell.angle_beta   90.00
_cell.angle_gamma   90.00
#
_symmetry.space_group_name_H-M   'P 1'
#
loop_
_entity.id
_entity.type
_entity.pdbx_description
1 polymer ?
#
loop_
_entity_poly.entity_id
_entity_poly.type
_entity_poly.pdbx_seq_one_letter_code
_entity_poly.pdbx_strand_id
1 'polypeptide(L)'
;MLQGHFIDTLLAPEYRDTNSTIFQIWSYFRGITAPTFFTISGIIFTYLLMKSKKKGQAPERIRKGLLRGLLLIAIGYGLRAPVFEWITGSFRTYFLVIDVLQCIGLSIIITVGIYYLTFKKSLIFSILMLILGISIFIMEPWYRELDTTGIPLVFANYLSKSNGSIFTILPWLGYMSIGAFIASLFYRYVGNEKFKPILVSASSL
;
A
#
# COMPACT_ATOMS: atom_id res chain seq x y z
N MET A 1 -0.64 -14.13 -1.61
CA MET A 1 0.69 -13.52 -1.79
C MET A 1 1.82 -14.54 -1.64
N LEU A 2 1.98 -15.20 -0.49
CA LEU A 2 3.01 -16.24 -0.30
C LEU A 2 2.93 -17.37 -1.34
N GLN A 3 1.73 -17.96 -1.52
CA GLN A 3 1.49 -18.99 -2.53
C GLN A 3 1.96 -18.56 -3.94
N GLY A 4 1.72 -17.30 -4.33
CA GLY A 4 2.12 -16.78 -5.63
C GLY A 4 3.64 -16.70 -5.80
N HIS A 5 4.38 -16.26 -4.77
CA HIS A 5 5.84 -16.25 -4.81
C HIS A 5 6.46 -17.65 -4.74
N PHE A 6 5.88 -18.56 -3.95
CA PHE A 6 6.36 -19.95 -3.90
C PHE A 6 6.21 -20.65 -5.25
N ILE A 7 5.01 -20.58 -5.85
CA ILE A 7 4.76 -21.18 -7.15
C ILE A 7 5.69 -20.56 -8.19
N ASP A 8 5.82 -19.22 -8.24
CA ASP A 8 6.72 -18.58 -9.20
C ASP A 8 8.17 -19.04 -9.08
N THR A 9 8.68 -19.12 -7.84
CA THR A 9 10.08 -19.42 -7.59
C THR A 9 10.41 -20.89 -7.87
N LEU A 10 9.45 -21.79 -7.63
CA LEU A 10 9.61 -23.23 -7.84
C LEU A 10 9.21 -23.72 -9.23
N LEU A 11 8.39 -22.95 -9.96
CA LEU A 11 7.96 -23.28 -11.31
C LEU A 11 9.13 -23.08 -12.29
N ALA A 12 9.55 -24.17 -12.92
CA ALA A 12 10.62 -24.14 -13.91
C ALA A 12 10.26 -23.22 -15.09
N PRO A 13 11.25 -22.56 -15.72
CA PRO A 13 11.01 -21.60 -16.80
C PRO A 13 10.20 -22.17 -17.96
N GLU A 14 10.35 -23.46 -18.28
CA GLU A 14 9.62 -24.14 -19.36
C GLU A 14 8.08 -24.11 -19.18
N TYR A 15 7.61 -24.04 -17.93
CA TYR A 15 6.18 -24.02 -17.60
C TYR A 15 5.61 -22.60 -17.46
N ARG A 16 6.44 -21.56 -17.61
CA ARG A 16 6.01 -20.15 -17.62
C ARG A 16 5.56 -19.70 -19.00
N ASP A 17 4.74 -20.54 -19.65
CA ASP A 17 4.25 -20.29 -21.00
C ASP A 17 3.11 -19.28 -20.99
N THR A 18 3.36 -18.09 -21.55
CA THR A 18 2.35 -17.04 -21.71
C THR A 18 1.25 -17.43 -22.70
N ASN A 19 1.41 -18.45 -23.52
CA ASN A 19 0.35 -18.96 -24.40
C ASN A 19 -0.64 -19.89 -23.68
N SER A 20 -0.27 -20.42 -22.50
CA SER A 20 -1.16 -21.25 -21.69
C SER A 20 -2.18 -20.40 -20.95
N THR A 21 -3.47 -20.64 -21.21
CA THR A 21 -4.59 -19.97 -20.52
C THR A 21 -4.49 -20.14 -19.00
N ILE A 22 -4.05 -21.30 -18.53
CA ILE A 22 -3.92 -21.61 -17.09
C ILE A 22 -2.85 -20.72 -16.44
N PHE A 23 -1.69 -20.56 -17.10
CA PHE A 23 -0.62 -19.72 -16.60
C PHE A 23 -1.00 -18.23 -16.62
N GLN A 24 -1.70 -17.77 -17.66
CA GLN A 24 -2.21 -16.40 -17.73
C GLN A 24 -3.20 -16.10 -16.58
N ILE A 25 -4.16 -16.99 -16.33
CA ILE A 25 -5.12 -16.84 -15.22
C ILE A 25 -4.38 -16.76 -13.89
N TRP A 26 -3.46 -17.69 -13.63
CA TRP A 26 -2.69 -17.69 -12.39
C TRP A 26 -1.83 -16.42 -12.24
N SER A 27 -1.15 -15.99 -13.31
CA SER A 27 -0.33 -14.77 -13.34
C SER A 27 -1.16 -13.52 -13.05
N TYR A 28 -2.36 -13.43 -13.62
CA TYR A 28 -3.32 -12.36 -13.33
C TYR A 28 -3.72 -12.35 -11.84
N PHE A 29 -4.15 -13.49 -11.30
CA PHE A 29 -4.54 -13.59 -9.89
C PHE A 29 -3.38 -13.25 -8.95
N ARG A 30 -2.15 -13.62 -9.30
CA ARG A 30 -0.96 -13.22 -8.56
C ARG A 30 -0.74 -11.70 -8.62
N GLY A 31 -0.87 -11.09 -9.79
CA GLY A 31 -0.71 -9.65 -9.99
C GLY A 31 -1.68 -8.79 -9.19
N ILE A 32 -2.96 -9.20 -9.11
CA ILE A 32 -3.99 -8.43 -8.37
C ILE A 32 -3.87 -8.53 -6.84
N THR A 33 -3.08 -9.48 -6.32
CA THR A 33 -3.01 -9.69 -4.86
C THR A 33 -2.46 -8.48 -4.12
N ALA A 34 -1.42 -7.84 -4.65
CA ALA A 34 -0.82 -6.68 -4.00
C ALA A 34 -1.78 -5.46 -4.03
N PRO A 35 -2.38 -5.06 -5.18
CA PRO A 35 -3.34 -3.96 -5.22
C PRO A 35 -4.50 -4.14 -4.25
N THR A 36 -5.03 -5.37 -4.19
CA THR A 36 -6.12 -5.75 -3.29
C THR A 36 -5.69 -5.62 -1.83
N PHE A 37 -4.49 -6.12 -1.48
CA PHE A 37 -3.96 -6.05 -0.13
C PHE A 37 -3.79 -4.60 0.37
N PHE A 38 -3.24 -3.71 -0.45
CA PHE A 38 -3.08 -2.29 -0.10
C PHE A 38 -4.44 -1.59 0.05
N THR A 39 -5.39 -1.89 -0.84
CA THR A 39 -6.75 -1.34 -0.78
C THR A 39 -7.46 -1.77 0.49
N ILE A 40 -7.47 -3.07 0.81
CA ILE A 40 -8.07 -3.61 2.04
C ILE A 40 -7.40 -3.01 3.28
N SER A 41 -6.08 -2.89 3.28
CA SER A 41 -5.32 -2.26 4.38
C SER A 41 -5.77 -0.81 4.61
N GLY A 42 -5.93 -0.03 3.52
CA GLY A 42 -6.47 1.32 3.57
C GLY A 42 -7.90 1.38 4.13
N ILE A 43 -8.76 0.43 3.71
CA ILE A 43 -10.14 0.31 4.21
C ILE A 43 -10.16 0.07 5.72
N ILE A 44 -9.49 -1.00 6.17
CA ILE A 44 -9.50 -1.42 7.59
C ILE A 44 -8.92 -0.32 8.47
N PHE A 45 -7.79 0.25 8.06
CA PHE A 45 -7.10 1.28 8.83
C PHE A 45 -8.00 2.50 9.02
N THR A 46 -8.56 3.01 7.93
CA THR A 46 -9.40 4.22 7.92
C THR A 46 -10.72 4.00 8.63
N TYR A 47 -11.36 2.84 8.44
CA TYR A 47 -12.58 2.48 9.15
C TYR A 47 -12.37 2.52 10.67
N LEU A 48 -11.28 1.91 11.15
CA LEU A 48 -10.95 1.92 12.57
C LEU A 48 -10.59 3.32 13.08
N LEU A 49 -9.92 4.14 12.26
CA LEU A 49 -9.62 5.54 12.58
C LEU A 49 -10.90 6.35 12.78
N MET A 50 -11.87 6.23 11.86
CA MET A 50 -13.15 6.93 11.95
C MET A 50 -14.02 6.42 13.10
N LYS A 51 -14.00 5.10 13.36
CA LYS A 51 -14.63 4.51 14.54
C LYS A 51 -14.07 5.08 15.84
N SER A 52 -12.74 5.21 15.93
CA SER A 52 -12.08 5.81 17.10
C SER A 52 -12.41 7.29 17.26
N LYS A 53 -12.54 8.03 16.14
CA LYS A 53 -12.94 9.44 16.15
C LYS A 53 -14.31 9.65 16.80
N LYS A 54 -15.33 8.86 16.45
CA LYS A 54 -16.66 8.98 17.10
C LYS A 54 -16.61 8.68 18.61
N LYS A 55 -15.67 7.85 19.07
CA LYS A 55 -15.47 7.54 20.49
C LYS A 55 -14.60 8.56 21.25
N GLY A 56 -14.15 9.65 20.60
CA GLY A 56 -13.23 10.62 21.19
C GLY A 56 -11.77 10.13 21.33
N GLN A 57 -11.47 8.88 20.95
CA GLN A 57 -10.15 8.24 21.08
C GLN A 57 -9.31 8.35 19.78
N ALA A 58 -9.52 9.42 19.00
CA ALA A 58 -8.73 9.67 17.79
C ALA A 58 -7.21 9.76 18.04
N PRO A 59 -6.69 10.48 19.05
CA PRO A 59 -5.24 10.65 19.22
C PRO A 59 -4.52 9.34 19.55
N GLU A 60 -5.13 8.48 20.36
CA GLU A 60 -4.57 7.17 20.70
C GLU A 60 -4.44 6.28 19.46
N ARG A 61 -5.46 6.30 18.59
CA ARG A 61 -5.46 5.51 17.35
C ARG A 61 -4.45 6.03 16.34
N ILE A 62 -4.28 7.35 16.24
CA ILE A 62 -3.25 7.99 15.41
C ILE A 62 -1.86 7.53 15.86
N ARG A 63 -1.57 7.60 17.17
CA ARG A 63 -0.29 7.15 17.73
C ARG A 63 -0.04 5.67 17.44
N LYS A 64 -1.05 4.81 17.64
CA LYS A 64 -0.96 3.37 17.29
C LYS A 64 -0.70 3.16 15.79
N GLY A 65 -1.31 3.96 14.92
CA GLY A 65 -1.07 3.92 13.47
C GLY A 65 0.37 4.29 13.11
N LEU A 66 0.88 5.39 13.65
CA LEU A 66 2.25 5.85 13.41
C LEU A 66 3.28 4.85 13.93
N LEU A 67 3.12 4.36 15.16
CA LEU A 67 4.01 3.36 15.74
C LEU A 67 4.03 2.07 14.92
N ARG A 68 2.86 1.61 14.43
CA ARG A 68 2.78 0.45 13.55
C ARG A 68 3.46 0.71 12.19
N GLY A 69 3.26 1.89 11.61
CA GLY A 69 3.91 2.26 10.35
C GLY A 69 5.43 2.28 10.48
N LEU A 70 5.96 2.91 11.54
CA LEU A 70 7.38 2.93 11.85
C LEU A 70 7.93 1.53 12.13
N LEU A 71 7.20 0.71 12.90
CA LEU A 71 7.58 -0.67 13.17
C LEU A 71 7.68 -1.49 11.88
N LEU A 72 6.74 -1.34 10.95
CA LEU A 72 6.78 -2.04 9.66
C LEU A 72 7.97 -1.62 8.81
N ILE A 73 8.31 -0.32 8.81
CA ILE A 73 9.50 0.19 8.13
C ILE A 73 10.76 -0.40 8.76
N ALA A 74 10.86 -0.39 10.10
CA ALA A 74 12.01 -0.93 10.82
C ALA A 74 12.18 -2.44 10.59
N ILE A 75 11.10 -3.22 10.65
CA ILE A 75 11.13 -4.66 10.35
C ILE A 75 11.49 -4.90 8.89
N GLY A 76 10.94 -4.11 7.96
CA GLY A 76 11.25 -4.24 6.54
C GLY A 76 12.74 -4.07 6.26
N TYR A 77 13.37 -3.01 6.79
CA TYR A 77 14.81 -2.81 6.67
C TYR A 77 15.62 -3.85 7.44
N GLY A 78 15.15 -4.27 8.63
CA GLY A 78 15.81 -5.29 9.45
C GLY A 78 15.86 -6.66 8.77
N LEU A 79 14.78 -7.08 8.10
CA LEU A 79 14.75 -8.35 7.36
C LEU A 79 15.73 -8.38 6.18
N ARG A 80 16.07 -7.21 5.63
CA ARG A 80 17.00 -7.08 4.50
C ARG A 80 18.43 -6.71 4.93
N ALA A 81 18.66 -6.56 6.23
CA ALA A 81 19.99 -6.26 6.76
C ALA A 81 20.92 -7.46 6.49
N PRO A 82 22.00 -7.30 5.71
CA PRO A 82 22.92 -8.39 5.41
C PRO A 82 23.91 -8.55 6.58
N VAL A 83 23.43 -9.07 7.70
CA VAL A 83 24.18 -9.19 8.96
C VAL A 83 25.50 -9.95 8.76
N PHE A 84 25.49 -11.01 7.95
CA PHE A 84 26.68 -11.79 7.64
C PHE A 84 27.71 -11.02 6.81
N GLU A 85 27.26 -10.17 5.88
CA GLU A 85 28.16 -9.37 5.03
C GLU A 85 28.80 -8.21 5.77
N TRP A 86 28.10 -7.66 6.76
CA TRP A 86 28.63 -6.63 7.65
C TRP A 86 29.75 -7.17 8.53
N ILE A 87 29.61 -8.42 9.00
CA ILE A 87 30.67 -9.11 9.77
C ILE A 87 31.92 -9.32 8.91
N THR A 88 31.76 -9.53 7.59
CA THR A 88 32.88 -9.66 6.64
C THR A 88 33.42 -8.33 6.10
N GLY A 89 32.89 -7.18 6.57
CA GLY A 89 33.40 -5.85 6.24
C GLY A 89 32.91 -5.24 4.91
N SER A 90 31.94 -5.86 4.23
CA SER A 90 31.36 -5.32 2.99
C SER A 90 30.02 -4.64 3.26
N PHE A 91 29.98 -3.31 3.16
CA PHE A 91 28.75 -2.52 3.29
C PHE A 91 28.05 -2.37 1.95
N ARG A 92 27.27 -3.38 1.56
CA ARG A 92 26.40 -3.27 0.37
C ARG A 92 25.18 -2.42 0.67
N THR A 93 24.80 -1.56 -0.27
CA THR A 93 23.58 -0.73 -0.22
C THR A 93 22.28 -1.52 -0.43
N TYR A 94 22.37 -2.85 -0.59
CA TYR A 94 21.22 -3.74 -0.77
C TYR A 94 20.19 -3.67 0.37
N PHE A 95 20.62 -3.31 1.59
CA PHE A 95 19.69 -3.10 2.70
C PHE A 95 18.70 -1.96 2.45
N LEU A 96 19.01 -1.00 1.55
CA LEU A 96 18.15 0.14 1.22
C LEU A 96 17.04 -0.21 0.23
N VAL A 97 17.01 -1.43 -0.30
CA VAL A 97 16.02 -1.84 -1.29
C VAL A 97 14.65 -1.98 -0.63
N ILE A 98 13.64 -1.36 -1.23
CA ILE A 98 12.30 -1.28 -0.66
C ILE A 98 11.46 -2.51 -1.01
N ASP A 99 10.88 -3.11 0.04
CA ASP A 99 9.87 -4.16 -0.05
C ASP A 99 8.48 -3.64 0.36
N VAL A 100 7.52 -4.56 0.30
CA VAL A 100 6.12 -4.29 0.59
C VAL A 100 5.90 -3.74 2.01
N LEU A 101 6.69 -4.17 3.01
CA LEU A 101 6.52 -3.75 4.42
C LEU A 101 6.78 -2.26 4.61
N GLN A 102 7.90 -1.76 4.08
CA GLN A 102 8.26 -0.35 4.14
C GLN A 102 7.24 0.50 3.37
N CYS A 103 6.78 0.01 2.22
CA CYS A 103 5.77 0.68 1.41
C CYS A 103 4.41 0.81 2.14
N ILE A 104 3.93 -0.26 2.78
CA ILE A 104 2.72 -0.24 3.62
C ILE A 104 2.91 0.69 4.80
N GLY A 105 4.05 0.59 5.50
CA GLY A 105 4.34 1.40 6.67
C GLY A 105 4.33 2.89 6.35
N LEU A 106 4.99 3.27 5.24
CA LEU A 106 5.00 4.64 4.75
C LEU A 106 3.61 5.11 4.33
N SER A 107 2.84 4.28 3.63
CA SER A 107 1.47 4.62 3.20
C SER A 107 0.52 4.87 4.39
N ILE A 108 0.66 4.10 5.49
CA ILE A 108 -0.09 4.32 6.73
C ILE A 108 0.29 5.67 7.35
N ILE A 109 1.59 5.98 7.43
CA ILE A 109 2.08 7.24 7.98
C ILE A 109 1.54 8.43 7.17
N ILE A 110 1.61 8.36 5.84
CA ILE A 110 1.06 9.39 4.94
C ILE A 110 -0.44 9.56 5.16
N THR A 111 -1.19 8.45 5.20
CA THR A 111 -2.64 8.48 5.45
C THR A 111 -2.99 9.16 6.78
N VAL A 112 -2.23 8.86 7.84
CA VAL A 112 -2.39 9.52 9.15
C VAL A 112 -2.03 11.00 9.09
N GLY A 113 -0.95 11.34 8.38
CA GLY A 113 -0.53 12.72 8.16
C GLY A 113 -1.61 13.55 7.46
N ILE A 114 -2.20 13.02 6.40
CA ILE A 114 -3.33 13.65 5.69
C ILE A 114 -4.53 13.82 6.62
N TYR A 115 -4.86 12.80 7.40
CA TYR A 115 -5.96 12.89 8.38
C TYR A 115 -5.74 14.00 9.43
N TYR A 116 -4.49 14.17 9.88
CA TYR A 116 -4.11 15.24 10.79
C TYR A 116 -4.22 16.62 10.11
N LEU A 117 -3.66 16.78 8.91
CA LEU A 117 -3.70 18.00 8.11
C LEU A 117 -5.14 18.45 7.81
N THR A 118 -6.04 17.49 7.68
CA THR A 118 -7.46 17.75 7.40
C THR A 118 -8.25 18.20 8.64
N PHE A 119 -7.58 18.56 9.73
CA PHE A 119 -8.21 18.93 11.01
C PHE A 119 -9.26 17.91 11.49
N LYS A 120 -9.02 16.62 11.19
CA LYS A 120 -9.92 15.50 11.50
C LYS A 120 -11.31 15.62 10.84
N LYS A 121 -11.53 16.49 9.86
CA LYS A 121 -12.81 16.62 9.12
C LYS A 121 -12.96 15.45 8.15
N SER A 122 -13.91 14.55 8.39
CA SER A 122 -14.03 13.29 7.65
C SER A 122 -14.35 13.47 6.15
N LEU A 123 -15.10 14.52 5.80
CA LEU A 123 -15.48 14.80 4.41
C LEU A 123 -14.29 15.29 3.60
N ILE A 124 -13.56 16.29 4.11
CA ILE A 124 -12.37 16.81 3.44
C ILE A 124 -11.32 15.69 3.32
N PHE A 125 -11.16 14.85 4.35
CA PHE A 125 -10.22 13.73 4.32
C PHE A 125 -10.60 12.74 3.20
N SER A 126 -11.87 12.38 3.10
CA SER A 126 -12.39 11.49 2.05
C SER A 126 -12.09 12.03 0.65
N ILE A 127 -12.41 13.31 0.39
CA ILE A 127 -12.15 13.97 -0.89
C ILE A 127 -10.65 14.01 -1.21
N LEU A 128 -9.81 14.38 -0.25
CA LEU A 128 -8.36 14.42 -0.45
C LEU A 128 -7.79 13.05 -0.78
N MET A 129 -8.22 11.99 -0.10
CA MET A 129 -7.76 10.62 -0.36
C MET A 129 -8.22 10.13 -1.76
N LEU A 130 -9.41 10.54 -2.21
CA LEU A 130 -9.88 10.22 -3.56
C LEU A 130 -9.05 10.95 -4.62
N ILE A 131 -8.85 12.26 -4.46
CA ILE A 131 -8.04 13.08 -5.38
C ILE A 131 -6.62 12.54 -5.44
N LEU A 132 -6.02 12.20 -4.30
CA LEU A 132 -4.68 11.63 -4.23
C LEU A 132 -4.60 10.26 -4.93
N GLY A 133 -5.59 9.39 -4.72
CA GLY A 133 -5.61 8.08 -5.39
C GLY A 133 -5.71 8.22 -6.91
N ILE A 134 -6.62 9.06 -7.39
CA ILE A 134 -6.82 9.31 -8.82
C ILE A 134 -5.60 9.98 -9.44
N SER A 135 -5.03 11.00 -8.79
CA SER A 135 -3.86 11.71 -9.32
C SER A 135 -2.65 10.78 -9.44
N ILE A 136 -2.43 9.90 -8.47
CA ILE A 136 -1.35 8.90 -8.53
C ILE A 136 -1.55 7.93 -9.70
N PHE A 137 -2.77 7.55 -10.04
CA PHE A 137 -2.97 6.65 -11.19
C PHE A 137 -2.90 7.37 -12.54
N ILE A 138 -3.32 8.64 -12.62
CA ILE A 138 -3.16 9.44 -13.83
C ILE A 138 -1.69 9.75 -14.12
N MET A 139 -0.89 9.99 -13.08
CA MET A 139 0.53 10.31 -13.21
C MET A 139 1.42 9.08 -13.47
N GLU A 140 0.82 7.91 -13.70
CA GLU A 140 1.52 6.64 -13.95
C GLU A 140 2.58 6.69 -15.07
N PRO A 141 2.30 7.31 -16.23
CA PRO A 141 3.32 7.44 -17.28
C PRO A 141 4.55 8.25 -16.82
N TRP A 142 4.35 9.20 -15.90
CA TRP A 142 5.37 10.17 -15.51
C TRP A 142 6.36 9.60 -14.50
N TYR A 143 5.88 8.84 -13.51
CA TYR A 143 6.79 8.23 -12.54
C TYR A 143 7.36 6.87 -13.00
N ARG A 144 6.79 6.24 -14.03
CA ARG A 144 7.35 5.01 -14.61
C ARG A 144 8.75 5.25 -15.18
N GLU A 145 8.95 6.40 -15.80
CA GLU A 145 10.21 6.82 -16.44
C GLU A 145 10.97 7.86 -15.60
N LEU A 146 10.70 7.92 -14.29
CA LEU A 146 11.33 8.91 -13.43
C LEU A 146 12.84 8.68 -13.35
N ASP A 147 13.59 9.65 -13.86
CA ASP A 147 15.02 9.69 -13.63
C ASP A 147 15.28 10.07 -12.15
N THR A 148 16.05 9.22 -11.46
CA THR A 148 16.42 9.43 -10.06
C THR A 148 17.88 9.89 -9.90
N THR A 149 18.52 10.27 -11.01
CA THR A 149 19.88 10.81 -11.02
C THR A 149 19.96 12.05 -10.13
N GLY A 150 20.83 12.03 -9.12
CA GLY A 150 21.01 13.12 -8.14
C GLY A 150 20.14 13.05 -6.87
N ILE A 151 19.20 12.10 -6.78
CA ILE A 151 18.41 11.87 -5.57
C ILE A 151 19.19 10.92 -4.63
N PRO A 152 19.25 11.16 -3.30
CA PRO A 152 19.87 10.21 -2.39
C PRO A 152 19.24 8.82 -2.50
N LEU A 153 20.07 7.77 -2.51
CA LEU A 153 19.67 6.40 -2.81
C LEU A 153 18.47 5.91 -1.97
N VAL A 154 18.41 6.32 -0.70
CA VAL A 154 17.29 6.00 0.21
C VAL A 154 15.95 6.45 -0.38
N PHE A 155 15.87 7.66 -0.91
CA PHE A 155 14.64 8.20 -1.50
C PHE A 155 14.43 7.71 -2.93
N ALA A 156 15.51 7.55 -3.70
CA ALA A 156 15.45 7.00 -5.06
C ALA A 156 14.79 5.61 -5.05
N ASN A 157 15.09 4.79 -4.04
CA ASN A 157 14.53 3.44 -3.90
C ASN A 157 13.03 3.41 -3.59
N TYR A 158 12.44 4.50 -3.07
CA TYR A 158 10.99 4.63 -2.92
C TYR A 158 10.31 5.08 -4.22
N LEU A 159 11.03 5.74 -5.13
CA LEU A 159 10.47 6.35 -6.33
C LEU A 159 10.67 5.51 -7.59
N SER A 160 11.80 4.82 -7.70
CA SER A 160 12.15 4.02 -8.87
C SER A 160 12.55 2.59 -8.51
N LYS A 161 12.33 1.69 -9.47
CA LYS A 161 12.77 0.29 -9.42
C LYS A 161 14.18 0.09 -9.99
N SER A 162 14.80 1.13 -10.57
CA SER A 162 16.12 1.06 -11.23
C SER A 162 17.22 0.51 -10.33
N ASN A 163 17.13 0.77 -9.02
CA ASN A 163 18.12 0.38 -8.02
C ASN A 163 17.82 -0.98 -7.36
N GLY A 164 16.89 -1.76 -7.91
CA GLY A 164 16.53 -3.11 -7.42
C GLY A 164 15.30 -3.17 -6.50
N SER A 165 14.63 -2.04 -6.22
CA SER A 165 13.38 -2.02 -5.44
C SER A 165 12.27 -2.80 -6.12
N ILE A 166 11.70 -3.76 -5.39
CA ILE A 166 10.57 -4.58 -5.87
C ILE A 166 9.27 -3.76 -5.80
N PHE A 167 9.14 -2.96 -4.73
CA PHE A 167 8.01 -2.07 -4.47
C PHE A 167 8.49 -0.62 -4.34
N THR A 168 7.81 0.30 -5.01
CA THR A 168 7.94 1.76 -4.87
C THR A 168 6.78 2.30 -4.04
N ILE A 169 6.72 3.59 -3.71
CA ILE A 169 5.54 4.18 -3.02
C ILE A 169 4.38 4.44 -3.99
N LEU A 170 4.70 4.81 -5.24
CA LEU A 170 3.77 4.92 -6.35
C LEU A 170 3.85 3.64 -7.18
N PRO A 171 2.74 2.93 -7.49
CA PRO A 171 1.33 3.32 -7.37
C PRO A 171 0.65 2.93 -6.03
N TRP A 172 1.35 2.25 -5.12
CA TRP A 172 0.77 1.56 -3.97
C TRP A 172 0.05 2.46 -2.97
N LEU A 173 0.56 3.68 -2.77
CA LEU A 173 -0.13 4.72 -2.02
C LEU A 173 -1.50 5.07 -2.63
N GLY A 174 -1.63 5.01 -3.95
CA GLY A 174 -2.90 5.23 -4.65
C GLY A 174 -3.96 4.19 -4.27
N TYR A 175 -3.60 2.91 -4.26
CA TYR A 175 -4.50 1.83 -3.82
C TYR A 175 -4.93 1.99 -2.35
N MET A 176 -3.98 2.28 -1.45
CA MET A 176 -4.30 2.57 -0.05
C MET A 176 -5.22 3.79 0.06
N SER A 177 -5.03 4.80 -0.80
CA SER A 177 -5.81 6.03 -0.75
C SER A 177 -7.25 5.84 -1.19
N ILE A 178 -7.47 5.06 -2.26
CA ILE A 178 -8.81 4.64 -2.66
C ILE A 178 -9.47 3.79 -1.58
N GLY A 179 -8.73 2.88 -0.97
CA GLY A 179 -9.23 2.09 0.17
C GLY A 179 -9.68 2.97 1.34
N ALA A 180 -8.92 4.00 1.67
CA ALA A 180 -9.29 4.97 2.70
C ALA A 180 -10.56 5.77 2.33
N PHE A 181 -10.68 6.19 1.06
CA PHE A 181 -11.90 6.82 0.56
C PHE A 181 -13.11 5.89 0.71
N ILE A 182 -13.02 4.63 0.28
CA ILE A 182 -14.12 3.65 0.39
C ILE A 182 -14.54 3.46 1.85
N ALA A 183 -13.58 3.30 2.77
CA ALA A 183 -13.91 3.18 4.20
C ALA A 183 -14.62 4.42 4.76
N SER A 184 -14.26 5.61 4.27
CA SER A 184 -14.91 6.84 4.70
C SER A 184 -16.35 6.96 4.22
N LEU A 185 -16.62 6.50 3.00
CA LEU A 185 -17.96 6.38 2.45
C LEU A 185 -18.76 5.35 3.28
N PHE A 186 -18.21 4.15 3.45
CA PHE A 186 -18.85 3.07 4.19
C PHE A 186 -19.22 3.53 5.61
N TYR A 187 -18.29 4.14 6.34
CA TYR A 187 -18.54 4.61 7.70
C TYR A 187 -19.61 5.72 7.80
N ARG A 188 -19.75 6.53 6.75
CA ARG A 188 -20.77 7.59 6.68
C ARG A 188 -22.17 7.01 6.48
N TYR A 189 -22.31 6.01 5.63
CA TYR A 189 -23.62 5.48 5.23
C TYR A 189 -24.05 4.20 5.95
N VAL A 190 -23.17 3.51 6.66
CA VAL A 190 -23.49 2.25 7.38
C VAL A 190 -24.59 2.41 8.44
N GLY A 191 -24.80 3.62 8.96
CA GLY A 191 -25.86 3.93 9.94
C GLY A 191 -27.20 4.35 9.34
N ASN A 192 -27.31 4.42 8.01
CA ASN A 192 -28.55 4.81 7.33
C ASN A 192 -29.37 3.54 7.04
N GLU A 193 -30.63 3.47 7.50
CA GLU A 193 -31.45 2.25 7.37
C GLU A 193 -31.65 1.80 5.91
N LYS A 194 -31.59 2.74 4.96
CA LYS A 194 -31.68 2.49 3.51
C LYS A 194 -30.38 2.01 2.85
N PHE A 195 -29.26 1.93 3.58
CA PHE A 195 -27.98 1.54 2.99
C PHE A 195 -27.85 0.03 2.77
N LYS A 196 -28.41 -0.79 3.67
CA LYS A 196 -28.38 -2.26 3.54
C LYS A 196 -29.16 -2.77 2.32
N PRO A 197 -30.38 -2.28 2.02
CA PRO A 197 -31.13 -2.70 0.82
C PRO A 197 -30.42 -2.33 -0.49
N ILE A 198 -29.91 -1.09 -0.60
CA ILE A 198 -29.30 -0.58 -1.84
C ILE A 198 -28.01 -1.33 -2.19
N LEU A 199 -27.18 -1.68 -1.19
CA LEU A 199 -25.94 -2.42 -1.42
C LEU A 199 -26.22 -3.84 -1.95
N VAL A 200 -27.24 -4.52 -1.40
CA VAL A 200 -27.63 -5.88 -1.80
C VAL A 200 -28.25 -5.87 -3.19
N SER A 201 -29.10 -4.89 -3.51
CA SER A 201 -29.71 -4.75 -4.83
C SER A 201 -28.70 -4.38 -5.94
N ALA A 202 -27.64 -3.65 -5.60
CA ALA A 202 -26.58 -3.31 -6.55
C ALA A 202 -25.61 -4.48 -6.82
N SER A 203 -25.49 -5.45 -5.90
CA SER A 203 -24.70 -6.68 -6.11
C SER A 203 -25.44 -7.79 -6.87
N SER A 204 -26.73 -7.58 -7.16
CA SER A 204 -27.59 -8.52 -7.89
C SER A 204 -27.89 -8.08 -9.34
N LEU A 205 -27.17 -7.09 -9.85
CA LEU A 205 -27.19 -6.60 -11.23
C LEU A 205 -25.82 -6.85 -11.86
#